data_AF-A0A2V7Q3D8-F1
#
_entry.id   AF-A0A2V7Q3D8-F1
#
_cell.length_a   1.000
_cell.length_b   1.000
_cell.length_c   1.000
_cell.angle_alpha   90.00
_cell.angle_beta   90.00
_cell.angle_gamma   90.00
#
_symmetry.space_group_name_H-M   'P 1'
#
loop_
_entity.id
_entity.type
_entity.pdbx_description
1 polymer ?
#
loop_
_entity_poly.entity_id
_entity_poly.type
_entity_poly.pdbx_seq_one_letter_code
_entity_poly.pdbx_strand_id
1 'polypeptide(L)'
;MFGGAAACRSNAVAILENPDHCFILVAALSPASSLLDIGDTLTIHAAFNGPGDCLPSDTTSAGVRWSSTTPASVVIDPVTAHVTARSPGWSQIYVHPVASQAVLGLAWVDVREPASADSLISIIRNGTPDSATVVLEDATGTVTRSQTVATNGSLCWNTALADSVQYSALVYFPTAASGIQSPRTWVTHRALATTHTWIITVTTTAASTPTVLVQGVTPDRGC
;
A
#
# COMPACT_ATOMS: atom_id res chain seq x y z
N MET A 1 -13.85 24.00 -23.81
CA MET A 1 -12.40 23.93 -24.12
C MET A 1 -11.68 24.09 -22.80
N PHE A 2 -11.09 23.01 -22.28
CA PHE A 2 -10.37 23.00 -21.01
C PHE A 2 -8.97 23.61 -21.21
N GLY A 3 -8.53 24.41 -20.24
CA GLY A 3 -7.17 24.88 -20.12
C GLY A 3 -6.83 25.03 -18.64
N GLY A 4 -6.46 23.92 -18.00
CA GLY A 4 -6.09 23.88 -16.59
C GLY A 4 -4.73 24.52 -16.37
N ALA A 5 -4.67 25.55 -15.52
CA ALA A 5 -3.43 26.07 -15.00
C ALA A 5 -3.00 25.19 -13.82
N ALA A 6 -1.92 24.43 -14.02
CA ALA A 6 -1.21 23.76 -12.95
C ALA A 6 -0.68 24.81 -11.96
N ALA A 7 -1.33 24.94 -10.80
CA ALA A 7 -0.79 25.74 -9.71
C ALA A 7 0.43 25.01 -9.13
N CYS A 8 1.62 25.48 -9.48
CA CYS A 8 2.84 25.19 -8.72
C CYS A 8 2.56 25.61 -7.27
N ARG A 9 2.43 24.63 -6.36
CA ARG A 9 2.33 24.87 -4.92
C ARG A 9 3.70 25.38 -4.45
N SER A 10 3.87 26.70 -4.42
CA SER A 10 5.05 27.35 -3.87
C SER A 10 5.19 27.05 -2.38
N ASN A 11 6.40 26.69 -1.95
CA ASN A 11 6.77 26.14 -0.64
C ASN A 11 6.92 27.22 0.45
N ALA A 12 6.24 28.36 0.33
CA ALA A 12 6.34 29.42 1.32
C ALA A 12 5.35 29.15 2.45
N VAL A 13 5.87 28.70 3.60
CA VAL A 13 5.14 28.79 4.88
C VAL A 13 4.82 30.26 5.09
N ALA A 14 3.55 30.63 4.91
CA ALA A 14 3.08 31.97 5.22
C ALA A 14 3.20 32.17 6.73
N ILE A 15 4.20 32.95 7.12
CA ILE A 15 4.41 33.37 8.50
C ILE A 15 3.27 34.35 8.81
N LEU A 16 2.21 33.87 9.47
CA LEU A 16 1.15 34.74 9.98
C LEU A 16 1.72 35.49 11.20
N GLU A 17 1.98 36.79 11.05
CA GLU A 17 2.39 37.66 12.14
C GLU A 17 1.21 37.88 13.11
N ASN A 18 1.40 37.49 14.38
CA ASN A 18 0.50 37.77 15.49
C ASN A 18 0.88 39.13 16.11
N PRO A 19 -0.07 39.98 16.54
CA PRO A 19 0.20 41.23 17.28
C PRO A 19 1.14 41.12 18.50
N ASP A 20 1.32 39.93 19.07
CA ASP A 20 2.23 39.70 20.21
C ASP A 20 3.70 39.49 19.81
N HIS A 21 4.07 39.73 18.54
CA HIS A 21 5.42 39.49 17.97
C HIS A 21 5.93 38.04 18.04
N CYS A 22 5.18 37.12 18.65
CA CYS A 22 5.50 35.70 18.62
C CYS A 22 4.85 35.02 17.40
N PHE A 23 5.69 34.32 16.63
CA PHE A 23 5.24 33.44 15.57
C PHE A 23 4.38 32.31 16.14
N ILE A 24 3.24 32.02 15.50
CA ILE A 24 2.38 30.89 15.91
C ILE A 24 3.06 29.54 15.64
N LEU A 25 4.02 29.49 14.70
CA LEU A 25 4.79 28.30 14.37
C LEU A 25 6.29 28.58 14.51
N VAL A 26 6.85 28.26 15.68
CA VAL A 26 8.27 28.47 16.04
C VAL A 26 9.18 27.26 15.75
N ALA A 27 8.59 26.13 15.36
CA ALA A 27 9.27 24.90 15.01
C ALA A 27 9.12 24.61 13.51
N ALA A 28 10.25 24.51 12.81
CA ALA A 28 10.31 24.00 11.45
C ALA A 28 10.34 22.46 11.48
N LEU A 29 9.34 21.82 10.86
CA LEU A 29 9.26 20.36 10.78
C LEU A 29 9.86 19.83 9.49
N SER A 30 10.66 18.76 9.59
CA SER A 30 11.29 18.09 8.46
C SER A 30 11.05 16.57 8.51
N PRO A 31 10.46 15.98 7.45
CA PRO A 31 9.91 16.66 6.28
C PRO A 31 8.64 17.46 6.62
N ALA A 32 8.43 18.60 5.94
CA ALA A 32 7.25 19.45 6.13
C ALA A 32 5.99 18.86 5.46
N SER A 33 6.18 18.07 4.40
CA SER A 33 5.14 17.29 3.74
C SER A 33 5.71 15.93 3.34
N SER A 34 4.92 14.87 3.45
CA SER A 34 5.30 13.53 3.01
C SER A 34 4.13 12.80 2.39
N LEU A 35 4.43 12.03 1.35
CA LEU A 35 3.51 11.07 0.74
C LEU A 35 4.04 9.68 1.07
N LEU A 36 3.25 8.90 1.77
CA LEU A 36 3.60 7.56 2.25
C LEU A 36 2.64 6.52 1.66
N ASP A 37 3.16 5.32 1.42
CA ASP A 37 2.35 4.14 1.12
C ASP A 37 1.89 3.48 2.43
N ILE A 38 0.75 2.77 2.45
CA ILE A 38 0.31 2.03 3.65
C ILE A 38 1.42 1.08 4.11
N GLY A 39 1.73 1.12 5.40
CA GLY A 39 2.80 0.32 6.01
C GLY A 39 4.15 1.02 6.06
N ASP A 40 4.35 2.10 5.30
CA ASP A 40 5.55 2.93 5.41
C ASP A 40 5.66 3.57 6.80
N THR A 41 6.91 3.84 7.17
CA THR A 41 7.25 4.60 8.37
C THR A 41 8.14 5.77 8.02
N LEU A 42 8.05 6.80 8.87
CA LEU A 42 8.81 8.03 8.74
C LEU A 42 9.08 8.58 10.13
N THR A 43 10.18 9.30 10.33
CA THR A 43 10.37 10.11 11.54
C THR A 43 10.36 11.58 11.16
N ILE A 44 9.57 12.37 11.89
CA ILE A 44 9.53 13.82 11.71
C ILE A 44 10.47 14.47 12.74
N HIS A 45 11.30 15.40 12.28
CA HIS A 45 12.20 16.15 13.13
C HIS A 45 11.71 17.59 13.29
N ALA A 46 11.88 18.16 14.48
CA ALA A 46 11.61 19.58 14.76
C ALA A 46 12.91 20.35 14.95
N ALA A 47 13.04 21.49 14.26
CA ALA A 47 14.08 22.48 14.48
C ALA A 47 13.45 23.77 15.01
N PHE A 48 13.83 24.18 16.23
CA PHE A 48 13.29 25.36 16.90
C PHE A 48 14.17 26.58 16.60
N ASN A 49 13.66 27.49 15.78
CA ASN A 49 14.42 28.63 15.26
C ASN A 49 13.78 29.98 15.60
N GLY A 50 12.92 30.04 16.62
CA GLY A 50 12.26 31.25 17.07
C GLY A 50 13.14 32.13 17.98
N PRO A 51 12.82 33.43 18.12
CA PRO A 51 13.41 34.25 19.17
C PRO A 51 13.14 33.63 20.56
N GLY A 52 14.14 33.65 21.44
CA GLY A 52 14.12 32.89 22.71
C GLY A 52 12.90 33.14 23.59
N ASP A 53 12.37 34.38 23.59
CA ASP A 53 11.19 34.76 24.37
C ASP A 53 9.88 34.11 23.85
N CYS A 54 9.87 33.62 22.61
CA CYS A 54 8.73 32.97 21.98
C CYS A 54 8.86 31.43 21.95
N LEU A 55 9.98 30.88 22.43
CA LEU A 55 10.15 29.44 22.55
C LEU A 55 9.62 28.94 23.90
N PRO A 56 9.06 27.73 23.96
CA PRO A 56 8.80 27.08 25.24
C PRO A 56 10.09 26.92 26.05
N SER A 57 9.94 26.87 27.37
CA SER A 57 11.08 26.69 28.30
C SER A 57 11.84 25.37 28.10
N ASP A 58 11.21 24.36 27.50
CA ASP A 58 11.84 23.08 27.15
C ASP A 58 11.44 22.67 25.72
N THR A 59 12.44 22.64 24.83
CA THR A 59 12.31 22.24 23.43
C THR A 59 13.00 20.90 23.14
N THR A 60 13.39 20.17 24.19
CA THR A 60 13.93 18.80 24.07
C THR A 60 12.83 17.79 23.82
N SER A 61 13.19 16.54 23.50
CA SER A 61 12.24 15.44 23.35
C SER A 61 11.42 15.15 24.62
N ALA A 62 11.90 15.55 25.81
CA ALA A 62 11.15 15.43 27.05
C ALA A 62 10.02 16.49 27.12
N GLY A 63 10.28 17.69 26.60
CA GLY A 63 9.42 18.87 26.69
C GLY A 63 8.34 18.99 25.64
N VAL A 64 8.36 18.16 24.58
CA VAL A 64 7.39 18.24 23.47
C VAL A 64 6.62 16.93 23.26
N ARG A 65 5.44 17.05 22.67
CA ARG A 65 4.59 15.92 22.28
C ARG A 65 4.06 16.09 20.87
N TRP A 66 3.80 14.94 20.24
CA TRP A 66 3.36 14.85 18.86
C TRP A 66 1.93 14.31 18.78
N SER A 67 1.14 14.83 17.86
CA SER A 67 -0.22 14.35 17.60
C SER A 67 -0.56 14.37 16.12
N SER A 68 -1.57 13.59 15.77
CA SER A 68 -2.13 13.43 14.43
C SER A 68 -3.62 13.79 14.49
N THR A 69 -4.10 14.59 13.55
CA THR A 69 -5.54 14.92 13.45
C THR A 69 -6.39 13.72 13.02
N THR A 70 -5.78 12.77 12.31
CA THR A 70 -6.46 11.59 11.73
C THR A 70 -5.75 10.28 12.13
N PRO A 71 -5.88 9.80 13.39
CA PRO A 71 -5.20 8.58 13.88
C PRO A 71 -5.60 7.28 13.17
N ALA A 72 -6.71 7.29 12.41
CA ALA A 72 -7.14 6.18 11.57
C ALA A 72 -6.21 6.01 10.35
N SER A 73 -5.75 7.11 9.75
CA SER A 73 -4.87 7.11 8.57
C SER A 73 -3.40 7.16 8.94
N VAL A 74 -3.04 8.01 9.90
CA VAL A 74 -1.65 8.26 10.30
C VAL A 74 -1.54 8.18 11.82
N VAL A 75 -0.75 7.24 12.33
CA VAL A 75 -0.36 7.24 13.74
C VAL A 75 1.02 7.79 13.91
N ILE A 76 1.19 8.58 14.95
CA ILE A 76 2.47 9.11 15.38
C ILE A 76 2.71 8.71 16.83
N ASP A 77 3.90 8.22 17.12
CA ASP A 77 4.36 8.04 18.49
C ASP A 77 4.54 9.43 19.14
N PRO A 78 3.89 9.70 20.27
CA PRO A 78 3.83 11.05 20.85
C PRO A 78 5.16 11.55 21.41
N VAL A 79 6.18 10.69 21.54
CA VAL A 79 7.49 11.04 22.13
C VAL A 79 8.59 11.06 21.07
N THR A 80 8.60 10.07 20.18
CA THR A 80 9.68 9.86 19.21
C THR A 80 9.41 10.47 17.84
N ALA A 81 8.19 10.98 17.61
CA ALA A 81 7.75 11.48 16.31
C ALA A 81 7.80 10.42 15.18
N HIS A 82 7.80 9.14 15.55
CA HIS A 82 7.78 8.03 14.60
C HIS A 82 6.36 7.84 14.07
N VAL A 83 6.20 8.04 12.77
CA VAL A 83 4.96 7.94 12.02
C VAL A 83 4.81 6.54 11.42
N THR A 84 3.58 6.03 11.42
CA THR A 84 3.17 4.81 10.73
C THR A 84 1.91 5.10 9.90
N ALA A 85 2.00 4.83 8.60
CA ALA A 85 0.88 4.93 7.66
C ALA A 85 -0.04 3.70 7.81
N ARG A 86 -1.33 3.90 8.13
CA ARG A 86 -2.28 2.83 8.46
C ARG A 86 -3.42 2.64 7.47
N SER A 87 -3.98 3.72 6.94
CA SER A 87 -5.05 3.66 5.94
C SER A 87 -5.03 4.90 5.05
N PRO A 88 -5.61 4.85 3.84
CA PRO A 88 -5.64 5.99 2.94
C PRO A 88 -6.28 7.22 3.58
N GLY A 89 -5.77 8.38 3.22
CA GLY A 89 -6.24 9.66 3.74
C GLY A 89 -5.08 10.59 4.05
N TRP A 90 -5.34 11.61 4.84
CA TRP A 90 -4.34 12.61 5.19
C TRP A 90 -4.46 12.99 6.65
N SER A 91 -3.34 13.47 7.21
CA SER A 91 -3.29 13.98 8.56
C SER A 91 -2.36 15.18 8.66
N GLN A 92 -2.76 16.15 9.48
CA GLN A 92 -1.85 17.16 9.99
C GLN A 92 -1.16 16.60 11.24
N ILE A 93 0.16 16.70 11.24
CA ILE A 93 0.99 16.38 12.40
C ILE A 93 1.33 17.67 13.12
N TYR A 94 1.07 17.68 14.42
CA TYR A 94 1.41 18.80 15.30
C TYR A 94 2.49 18.41 16.29
N VAL A 95 3.37 19.35 16.58
CA VAL A 95 4.21 19.33 17.78
C VAL A 95 3.74 20.41 18.73
N HIS A 96 3.61 20.07 20.01
CA HIS A 96 3.16 20.97 21.07
C HIS A 96 4.02 20.78 22.33
N PRO A 97 4.15 21.78 23.22
CA PRO A 97 4.80 21.59 24.51
C PRO A 97 4.02 20.58 25.36
N VAL A 98 4.67 19.90 26.30
CA VAL A 98 3.95 19.09 27.30
C VAL A 98 3.06 19.98 28.19
N ALA A 99 3.56 21.16 28.54
CA ALA A 99 2.90 22.07 29.47
C ALA A 99 1.69 22.81 28.87
N SER A 100 1.48 22.76 27.55
CA SER A 100 0.39 23.48 26.89
C SER A 100 -0.02 22.80 25.58
N GLN A 101 -1.25 23.01 25.12
CA GLN A 101 -1.70 22.50 23.81
C GLN A 101 -1.40 23.47 22.66
N ALA A 102 -0.50 24.44 22.87
CA ALA A 102 -0.11 25.37 21.82
C ALA A 102 0.64 24.61 20.71
N VAL A 103 0.27 24.87 19.46
CA VAL A 103 0.96 24.27 18.30
C VAL A 103 2.24 25.05 18.06
N LEU A 104 3.38 24.37 18.05
CA LEU A 104 4.69 24.98 17.75
C LEU A 104 5.10 24.77 16.29
N GLY A 105 4.62 23.70 15.67
CA GLY A 105 4.98 23.31 14.32
C GLY A 105 3.93 22.38 13.72
N LEU A 106 3.85 22.40 12.39
CA LEU A 106 2.91 21.59 11.62
C LEU A 106 3.62 20.94 10.43
N ALA A 107 3.25 19.69 10.15
CA ALA A 107 3.65 18.95 8.96
C ALA A 107 2.43 18.22 8.38
N TRP A 108 2.50 17.91 7.08
CA TRP A 108 1.46 17.17 6.37
C TRP A 108 1.93 15.76 6.05
N VAL A 109 1.10 14.77 6.34
CA VAL A 109 1.32 13.39 5.92
C VAL A 109 0.09 12.93 5.14
N ASP A 110 0.30 12.71 3.85
CA ASP A 110 -0.66 12.02 2.98
C ASP A 110 -0.30 10.54 2.96
N VAL A 111 -1.29 9.70 3.23
CA VAL A 111 -1.19 8.25 3.06
C VAL A 111 -2.03 7.90 1.85
N ARG A 112 -1.35 7.40 0.83
CA ARG A 112 -2.02 6.70 -0.24
C ARG A 112 -2.02 5.22 0.11
N GLU A 113 -3.02 4.52 -0.40
CA GLU A 113 -2.78 3.13 -0.69
C GLU A 113 -1.51 3.07 -1.54
N PRO A 114 -0.58 2.13 -1.30
CA PRO A 114 0.49 1.91 -2.25
C PRO A 114 -0.13 1.88 -3.64
N ALA A 115 0.62 2.21 -4.68
CA ALA A 115 0.22 1.66 -5.96
C ALA A 115 0.08 0.15 -5.71
N SER A 116 -1.16 -0.34 -5.61
CA SER A 116 -1.46 -1.68 -6.04
C SER A 116 -0.67 -1.78 -7.31
N ALA A 117 0.14 -2.83 -7.48
CA ALA A 117 0.57 -3.07 -8.85
C ALA A 117 -0.74 -3.00 -9.65
N ASP A 118 -0.89 -1.99 -10.54
CA ASP A 118 -2.17 -1.72 -11.22
C ASP A 118 -2.69 -3.00 -11.87
N SER A 119 -1.77 -3.94 -12.04
CA SER A 119 -1.96 -5.34 -12.30
C SER A 119 -1.33 -6.31 -11.28
N LEU A 120 -2.07 -7.36 -10.93
CA LEU A 120 -1.55 -8.68 -10.57
C LEU A 120 -0.91 -9.36 -11.78
N ILE A 121 0.29 -9.93 -11.59
CA ILE A 121 0.98 -10.73 -12.61
C ILE A 121 0.88 -12.21 -12.24
N SER A 122 0.40 -13.05 -13.16
CA SER A 122 0.30 -14.49 -12.97
C SER A 122 1.08 -15.23 -14.05
N ILE A 123 2.11 -15.97 -13.68
CA ILE A 123 2.83 -16.88 -14.57
C ILE A 123 2.22 -18.26 -14.40
N ILE A 124 1.44 -18.70 -15.39
CA ILE A 124 0.77 -20.00 -15.37
C ILE A 124 1.67 -21.03 -16.05
N ARG A 125 1.79 -22.19 -15.42
CA ARG A 125 2.53 -23.35 -15.92
C ARG A 125 1.61 -24.55 -15.87
N ASN A 126 1.34 -25.13 -17.03
CA ASN A 126 0.55 -26.35 -17.12
C ASN A 126 1.48 -27.56 -17.15
N GLY A 127 1.63 -28.24 -16.01
CA GLY A 127 2.37 -29.50 -15.89
C GLY A 127 1.48 -30.74 -16.02
N THR A 128 0.26 -30.60 -16.54
CA THR A 128 -0.67 -31.72 -16.75
C THR A 128 -0.46 -32.35 -18.13
N PRO A 129 -0.88 -33.61 -18.35
CA PRO A 129 -0.66 -34.28 -19.63
C PRO A 129 -1.47 -33.68 -20.80
N ASP A 130 -2.45 -32.82 -20.53
CA ASP A 130 -3.33 -32.21 -21.53
C ASP A 130 -3.47 -30.69 -21.26
N SER A 131 -4.41 -30.03 -21.93
CA SER A 131 -4.75 -28.64 -21.76
C SER A 131 -5.49 -28.38 -20.44
N ALA A 132 -5.22 -27.20 -19.86
CA ALA A 132 -5.84 -26.73 -18.64
C ALA A 132 -6.39 -25.32 -18.83
N THR A 133 -7.67 -25.12 -18.57
CA THR A 133 -8.28 -23.80 -18.48
C THR A 133 -8.13 -23.28 -17.06
N VAL A 134 -7.26 -22.29 -16.87
CA VAL A 134 -7.09 -21.63 -15.58
C VAL A 134 -8.06 -20.46 -15.49
N VAL A 135 -8.67 -20.30 -14.33
CA VAL A 135 -9.63 -19.24 -14.02
C VAL A 135 -9.12 -18.46 -12.81
N LEU A 136 -9.15 -17.14 -12.93
CA LEU A 136 -8.96 -16.19 -11.84
C LEU A 136 -10.31 -15.54 -11.53
N GLU A 137 -10.71 -15.61 -10.27
CA GLU A 137 -11.86 -14.92 -9.73
C GLU A 137 -11.42 -13.90 -8.67
N ASP A 138 -12.17 -12.81 -8.54
CA ASP A 138 -12.02 -11.90 -7.40
C ASP A 138 -12.75 -12.42 -6.15
N ALA A 139 -12.65 -11.66 -5.06
CA ALA A 139 -13.29 -11.98 -3.78
C ALA A 139 -14.82 -12.10 -3.85
N THR A 140 -15.46 -11.53 -4.88
CA THR A 140 -16.91 -11.60 -5.10
C THR A 140 -17.34 -12.84 -5.89
N GLY A 141 -16.37 -13.61 -6.42
CA GLY A 141 -16.61 -14.74 -7.32
C GLY A 141 -16.75 -14.31 -8.78
N THR A 142 -16.47 -13.06 -9.11
CA THR A 142 -16.49 -12.60 -10.51
C THR A 142 -15.22 -13.08 -11.21
N VAL A 143 -15.37 -13.70 -12.38
CA VAL A 143 -14.24 -14.13 -13.20
C VAL A 143 -13.55 -12.91 -13.80
N THR A 144 -12.30 -12.66 -13.41
CA THR A 144 -11.48 -11.56 -13.92
C THR A 144 -10.63 -12.00 -15.11
N ARG A 145 -10.19 -13.26 -15.13
CA ARG A 145 -9.54 -13.91 -16.29
C ARG A 145 -9.87 -15.39 -16.39
N SER A 146 -9.88 -15.88 -17.62
CA SER A 146 -9.96 -17.31 -17.93
C SER A 146 -9.21 -17.58 -19.23
N GLN A 147 -8.31 -18.57 -19.23
CA GLN A 147 -7.56 -18.93 -20.43
C GLN A 147 -7.10 -20.38 -20.40
N THR A 148 -7.15 -21.02 -21.57
CA THR A 148 -6.65 -22.38 -21.78
C THR A 148 -5.16 -22.36 -22.10
N VAL A 149 -4.40 -23.18 -21.39
CA VAL A 149 -2.96 -23.41 -21.58
C VAL A 149 -2.78 -24.82 -22.15
N ALA A 150 -2.03 -24.94 -23.24
CA ALA A 150 -1.70 -26.25 -23.80
C ALA A 150 -0.87 -27.10 -22.81
N THR A 151 -0.81 -28.41 -23.06
CA THR A 151 0.04 -29.35 -22.31
C THR A 151 1.49 -28.87 -22.27
N ASN A 152 2.13 -28.89 -21.09
CA ASN A 152 3.47 -28.35 -20.84
C ASN A 152 3.68 -26.87 -21.23
N GLY A 153 2.59 -26.15 -21.49
CA GLY A 153 2.61 -24.75 -21.88
C GLY A 153 2.77 -23.82 -20.69
N SER A 154 3.15 -22.58 -20.99
CA SER A 154 3.14 -21.49 -20.03
C SER A 154 2.57 -20.24 -20.67
N LEU A 155 1.94 -19.39 -19.85
CA LEU A 155 1.49 -18.08 -20.25
C LEU A 155 1.66 -17.10 -19.09
N CYS A 156 1.64 -15.82 -19.42
CA CYS A 156 1.67 -14.75 -18.43
C CYS A 156 0.39 -13.91 -18.53
N TRP A 157 -0.22 -13.66 -17.38
CA TRP A 157 -1.32 -12.73 -17.24
C TRP A 157 -0.85 -11.45 -16.59
N ASN A 158 -1.42 -10.37 -17.08
CA ASN A 158 -1.46 -9.08 -16.42
C ASN A 158 -2.96 -8.73 -16.24
N THR A 159 -3.40 -8.63 -14.99
CA THR A 159 -4.81 -8.50 -14.62
C THR A 159 -4.96 -7.43 -13.57
N ALA A 160 -6.00 -6.59 -13.63
CA ALA A 160 -6.26 -5.61 -12.58
C ALA A 160 -6.23 -6.26 -11.19
N LEU A 161 -5.52 -5.65 -10.24
CA LEU A 161 -5.44 -6.16 -8.88
C LEU A 161 -6.81 -6.06 -8.20
N ALA A 162 -7.16 -7.09 -7.43
CA ALA A 162 -8.34 -7.11 -6.56
C ALA A 162 -7.91 -7.39 -5.12
N ASP A 163 -8.76 -7.08 -4.15
CA ASP A 163 -8.46 -7.27 -2.72
C ASP A 163 -8.06 -8.70 -2.37
N SER A 164 -8.69 -9.69 -2.97
CA SER A 164 -8.29 -11.09 -2.86
C SER A 164 -8.71 -11.80 -4.13
N VAL A 165 -7.96 -12.83 -4.50
CA VAL A 165 -8.22 -13.56 -5.73
C VAL A 165 -8.17 -15.05 -5.48
N GLN A 166 -8.90 -15.79 -6.31
CA GLN A 166 -8.99 -17.23 -6.23
C GLN A 166 -8.63 -17.84 -7.57
N TYR A 167 -7.69 -18.78 -7.55
CA TYR A 167 -7.30 -19.55 -8.73
C TYR A 167 -7.97 -20.92 -8.72
N SER A 168 -8.39 -21.37 -9.88
CA SER A 168 -8.75 -22.77 -10.13
C SER A 168 -8.42 -23.18 -11.55
N ALA A 169 -8.37 -24.48 -11.83
CA ALA A 169 -8.11 -25.00 -13.15
C ALA A 169 -9.08 -26.11 -13.52
N LEU A 170 -9.58 -26.08 -14.75
CA LEU A 170 -10.31 -27.17 -15.39
C LEU A 170 -9.36 -27.90 -16.34
N VAL A 171 -9.07 -29.16 -16.04
CA VAL A 171 -8.14 -29.98 -16.84
C VAL A 171 -8.93 -30.99 -17.67
N TYR A 172 -8.71 -31.01 -18.98
CA TYR A 172 -9.39 -31.92 -19.88
C TYR A 172 -8.57 -33.19 -20.02
N PHE A 173 -9.00 -34.30 -19.43
CA PHE A 173 -8.32 -35.58 -19.67
C PHE A 173 -8.96 -36.28 -20.86
N PRO A 174 -8.18 -36.98 -21.71
CA PRO A 174 -8.74 -37.78 -22.81
C PRO A 174 -9.73 -38.85 -22.33
N THR A 175 -9.58 -39.29 -21.09
CA THR A 175 -10.39 -40.32 -20.44
C THR A 175 -11.63 -39.77 -19.73
N ALA A 176 -11.83 -38.46 -19.68
CA ALA A 176 -12.94 -37.82 -18.99
C ALA A 176 -13.89 -37.15 -20.00
N ALA A 177 -15.20 -37.45 -19.90
CA ALA A 177 -16.22 -36.85 -20.77
C ALA A 177 -16.39 -35.34 -20.56
N SER A 178 -15.97 -34.83 -19.40
CA SER A 178 -15.93 -33.42 -19.03
C SER A 178 -14.60 -33.11 -18.34
N GLY A 179 -14.13 -31.87 -18.44
CA GLY A 179 -12.94 -31.45 -17.69
C GLY A 179 -13.12 -31.66 -16.18
N ILE A 180 -12.02 -31.91 -15.48
CA ILE A 180 -12.00 -32.08 -14.03
C ILE A 180 -11.54 -30.77 -13.39
N GLN A 181 -12.31 -30.24 -12.45
CA GLN A 181 -12.00 -28.99 -11.76
C GLN A 181 -11.07 -29.25 -10.58
N SER A 182 -10.03 -28.45 -10.44
CA SER A 182 -9.19 -28.43 -9.25
C SER A 182 -9.93 -27.82 -8.06
N PRO A 183 -9.51 -28.12 -6.82
CA PRO A 183 -9.82 -27.25 -5.69
C PRO A 183 -9.38 -25.82 -5.99
N ARG A 184 -10.12 -24.88 -5.41
CA ARG A 184 -9.82 -23.45 -5.53
C ARG A 184 -8.77 -23.04 -4.50
N THR A 185 -7.80 -22.23 -4.91
CA THR A 185 -6.72 -21.74 -4.03
C THR A 185 -6.77 -20.22 -3.92
N TRP A 186 -6.86 -19.72 -2.69
CA TRP A 186 -6.92 -18.28 -2.41
C TRP A 186 -5.53 -17.65 -2.35
N VAL A 187 -5.46 -16.43 -2.87
CA VAL A 187 -4.44 -15.44 -2.53
C VAL A 187 -5.15 -14.29 -1.83
N THR A 188 -4.83 -14.10 -0.56
CA THR A 188 -5.50 -13.11 0.29
C THR A 188 -4.90 -11.72 0.12
N HIS A 189 -5.65 -10.69 0.51
CA HIS A 189 -5.22 -9.29 0.53
C HIS A 189 -3.85 -9.09 1.16
N ARG A 190 -3.63 -9.73 2.32
CA ARG A 190 -2.35 -9.65 3.03
C ARG A 190 -1.18 -10.16 2.19
N ALA A 191 -1.38 -11.21 1.40
CA ALA A 191 -0.35 -11.75 0.53
C ALA A 191 -0.10 -10.85 -0.69
N LEU A 192 -1.17 -10.33 -1.29
CA LEU A 192 -1.11 -9.40 -2.42
C LEU A 192 -0.41 -8.08 -2.06
N ALA A 193 -0.60 -7.58 -0.84
CA ALA A 193 0.09 -6.39 -0.34
C ALA A 193 1.62 -6.54 -0.28
N THR A 194 2.15 -7.77 -0.33
CA THR A 194 3.60 -8.05 -0.25
C THR A 194 4.19 -8.61 -1.53
N THR A 195 3.38 -9.10 -2.47
CA THR A 195 3.85 -9.80 -3.66
C THR A 195 2.80 -9.73 -4.77
N HIS A 196 3.20 -9.24 -5.94
CA HIS A 196 2.29 -9.04 -7.08
C HIS A 196 2.54 -10.02 -8.22
N THR A 197 3.68 -10.73 -8.24
CA THR A 197 3.96 -11.82 -9.17
C THR A 197 3.70 -13.18 -8.54
N TRP A 198 2.83 -13.96 -9.17
CA TRP A 198 2.40 -15.27 -8.69
C TRP A 198 2.68 -16.36 -9.74
N ILE A 199 3.38 -17.42 -9.35
CA ILE A 199 3.54 -18.62 -10.16
C ILE A 199 2.38 -19.56 -9.84
N ILE A 200 1.60 -19.89 -10.86
CA ILE A 200 0.45 -20.79 -10.79
C ILE A 200 0.82 -22.07 -11.52
N THR A 201 1.07 -23.14 -10.78
CA THR A 201 1.41 -24.43 -11.38
C THR A 201 0.20 -25.35 -11.31
N VAL A 202 -0.32 -25.73 -12.47
CA VAL A 202 -1.37 -26.74 -12.59
C VAL A 202 -0.69 -28.09 -12.72
N THR A 203 -0.95 -28.99 -11.78
CA THR A 203 -0.37 -30.34 -11.77
C THR A 203 -1.45 -31.38 -11.54
N THR A 204 -1.09 -32.65 -11.66
CA THR A 204 -1.96 -33.78 -11.33
C THR A 204 -1.22 -34.69 -10.36
N THR A 205 -1.71 -34.84 -9.13
CA THR A 205 -1.08 -35.71 -8.13
C THR A 205 -1.46 -37.18 -8.32
N ALA A 206 -2.61 -37.43 -8.96
CA ALA A 206 -3.08 -38.73 -9.44
C ALA A 206 -3.67 -38.55 -10.86
N ALA A 207 -3.89 -39.66 -11.57
CA ALA A 207 -4.32 -39.69 -12.99
C ALA A 207 -5.64 -38.94 -13.30
N SER A 208 -6.33 -38.40 -12.30
CA SER A 208 -7.61 -37.72 -12.44
C SER A 208 -7.85 -36.60 -11.41
N THR A 209 -6.84 -36.15 -10.67
CA THR A 209 -7.02 -35.11 -9.64
C THR A 209 -6.10 -33.92 -9.91
N PRO A 210 -6.60 -32.90 -10.62
CA PRO A 210 -5.83 -31.69 -10.86
C PRO A 210 -5.71 -30.86 -9.59
N THR A 211 -4.55 -30.23 -9.42
CA THR A 211 -4.22 -29.35 -8.30
C THR A 211 -3.64 -28.05 -8.83
N VAL A 212 -3.91 -26.96 -8.13
CA VAL A 212 -3.34 -25.64 -8.41
C VAL A 212 -2.45 -25.25 -7.24
N LEU A 213 -1.15 -25.22 -7.49
CA LEU A 213 -0.16 -24.68 -6.57
C LEU A 213 0.04 -23.20 -6.88
N VAL A 214 -0.03 -22.36 -5.85
CA VAL A 214 0.11 -20.90 -5.96
C VAL A 214 1.29 -20.45 -5.11
N GLN A 215 2.25 -19.77 -5.73
CA GLN A 215 3.49 -19.33 -5.07
C GLN A 215 3.78 -17.86 -5.41
N GLY A 216 3.92 -17.02 -4.39
CA GLY A 216 4.36 -15.64 -4.55
C GLY A 216 5.87 -15.59 -4.80
N VAL A 217 6.31 -14.68 -5.68
CA VAL A 217 7.73 -14.50 -6.02
C VAL A 217 8.15 -13.05 -5.85
N THR A 218 9.29 -12.85 -5.20
CA THR A 218 9.93 -11.54 -5.00
C THR A 218 11.40 -11.60 -5.45
N PRO A 219 11.95 -10.57 -6.12
CA PRO A 219 11.26 -9.39 -6.63
C PRO A 219 10.27 -9.74 -7.76
N ASP A 220 9.35 -8.83 -8.05
CA ASP A 220 8.40 -9.00 -9.16
C ASP A 220 9.14 -9.23 -10.48
N ARG A 221 8.72 -10.25 -11.23
CA ARG A 221 9.47 -10.71 -12.42
C ARG A 221 8.93 -10.17 -13.73
N GLY A 222 7.76 -9.52 -13.70
CA GLY A 222 7.07 -9.13 -14.92
C GLY A 222 6.48 -10.32 -15.68
N CYS A 223 5.86 -9.98 -16.80
CA CYS A 223 5.74 -10.84 -17.97
C CYS A 223 6.88 -10.42 -18.94
#